data_AF-A0A2H1EIP5-F1
#
_entry.id   AF-A0A2H1EIP5-F1
#
_cell.length_a   1.000
_cell.length_b   1.000
_cell.length_c   1.000
_cell.angle_alpha   90.00
_cell.angle_beta   90.00
_cell.angle_gamma   90.00
#
_symmetry.space_group_name_H-M   'P 1'
#
loop_
_entity.id
_entity.type
_entity.pdbx_description
1 polymer ?
#
loop_
_entity_poly.entity_id
_entity_poly.type
_entity_poly.pdbx_seq_one_letter_code
_entity_poly.pdbx_strand_id
1 'polypeptide(L)' 'MAHSEHNRPKGSGVILIAIGILIFFFAPRYYTKDLVGGMVIMVLGFVLGGIGFYLAFLKRRT' A
#
# COMPACT_ATOMS: atom_id res chain seq x y z
N MET A 1 27.97 16.26 7.30
CA MET A 1 26.91 15.42 7.93
C MET A 1 26.37 14.38 6.94
N ALA A 2 27.25 13.67 6.22
CA ALA A 2 26.91 12.76 5.12
C ALA A 2 26.46 11.34 5.55
N HIS A 3 26.31 11.09 6.85
CA HIS A 3 25.94 9.77 7.38
C HIS A 3 24.44 9.61 7.72
N SER A 4 23.63 10.67 7.62
CA SER A 4 22.20 10.59 7.94
C SER A 4 21.34 10.11 6.77
N GLU A 5 21.85 10.11 5.53
CA GLU A 5 21.10 9.68 4.36
C GLU A 5 20.80 8.18 4.34
N HIS A 6 21.66 7.36 4.93
CA HIS A 6 21.47 5.91 4.99
C HIS A 6 20.47 5.45 6.07
N ASN A 7 20.19 6.30 7.06
CA ASN A 7 19.25 6.03 8.15
C ASN A 7 17.86 6.62 7.93
N ARG A 8 17.58 7.18 6.75
CA ARG A 8 16.25 7.68 6.44
C ARG A 8 15.27 6.50 6.45
N PRO A 9 14.32 6.45 7.40
CA PRO A 9 13.37 5.35 7.45
C PRO A 9 12.63 5.31 6.12
N LYS A 10 12.63 4.13 5.47
CA LYS A 10 11.88 3.89 4.23
C LYS A 10 10.45 4.39 4.48
N GLY A 11 10.06 5.44 3.76
CA GLY A 11 8.94 6.29 4.15
C GLY A 11 7.63 5.53 4.32
N SER A 12 6.78 6.03 5.22
CA SER A 12 5.43 5.51 5.53
C SER A 12 4.60 5.07 4.31
N GLY A 13 4.81 5.69 3.13
CA GLY A 13 4.17 5.28 1.88
C GLY A 13 4.49 3.86 1.41
N VAL A 14 5.72 3.37 1.60
CA VAL A 14 6.11 2.00 1.17
C VAL A 14 5.36 0.94 1.98
N ILE A 15 5.08 1.23 3.26
CA ILE A 15 4.30 0.34 4.13
C ILE A 15 2.85 0.25 3.63
N LEU A 16 2.24 1.38 3.26
CA LEU A 16 0.89 1.42 2.68
C LEU A 16 0.79 0.62 1.37
N ILE A 17 1.83 0.69 0.52
CA ILE A 17 1.91 -0.13 -0.70
C ILE A 17 1.96 -1.61 -0.35
N ALA A 18 2.80 -2.01 0.61
CA ALA A 18 2.90 -3.39 1.05
C ALA A 18 1.56 -3.90 1.61
N ILE A 19 0.85 -3.11 2.41
CA ILE A 19 -0.49 -3.45 2.92
C ILE A 19 -1.47 -3.65 1.75
N GLY A 20 -1.49 -2.76 0.75
CA GLY A 20 -2.33 -2.91 -0.43
C GLY A 20 -2.07 -4.23 -1.19
N ILE A 21 -0.80 -4.58 -1.38
CA ILE A 21 -0.39 -5.85 -2.03
C ILE A 21 -0.89 -7.06 -1.23
N LEU A 22 -0.72 -7.04 0.09
CA LEU A 22 -1.20 -8.12 0.95
C LEU A 22 -2.71 -8.27 0.85
N ILE A 23 -3.46 -7.17 0.83
CA ILE A 23 -4.91 -7.19 0.63
C ILE A 23 -5.27 -7.89 -0.69
N PHE A 24 -4.62 -7.52 -1.81
CA PHE A 24 -4.88 -8.19 -3.09
C PHE A 24 -4.54 -9.68 -3.10
N PHE A 25 -3.50 -10.09 -2.38
CA PHE A 25 -3.10 -11.48 -2.31
C PHE A 25 -4.06 -12.33 -1.46
N PHE A 26 -4.53 -11.77 -0.35
CA PHE A 26 -5.35 -12.50 0.63
C PHE A 26 -6.86 -12.37 0.40
N ALA A 27 -7.36 -11.23 -0.10
CA ALA A 27 -8.79 -11.03 -0.32
C ALA A 27 -9.48 -12.13 -1.15
N PRO A 28 -8.92 -12.59 -2.31
CA PRO A 28 -9.57 -13.66 -3.07
C PRO A 28 -9.56 -15.01 -2.35
N ARG A 29 -8.62 -15.24 -1.41
CA ARG A 29 -8.56 -16.48 -0.63
C ARG A 29 -9.56 -16.51 0.52
N TYR A 30 -9.83 -15.37 1.14
CA TYR A 30 -10.77 -15.28 2.27
C TYR A 30 -12.22 -15.06 1.81
N TYR A 31 -12.45 -14.34 0.71
CA TYR A 31 -13.78 -14.03 0.19
C TYR A 31 -14.16 -14.96 -0.98
N THR A 32 -14.15 -16.27 -0.73
CA THR A 32 -14.43 -17.28 -1.78
C THR A 32 -15.91 -17.40 -2.15
N LYS A 33 -16.82 -17.01 -1.24
CA LYS A 33 -18.28 -17.11 -1.41
C LYS A 33 -18.98 -15.75 -1.50
N ASP A 34 -18.27 -14.67 -1.17
CA ASP A 34 -18.80 -13.31 -1.21
C ASP A 34 -18.00 -12.47 -2.19
N LEU A 35 -18.45 -12.48 -3.45
CA LEU A 35 -17.80 -11.78 -4.54
C LEU A 35 -17.81 -10.26 -4.33
N VAL A 36 -18.89 -9.73 -3.75
CA VAL A 36 -19.07 -8.29 -3.56
C VAL A 36 -18.17 -7.81 -2.42
N GLY A 37 -18.17 -8.50 -1.29
CA GLY A 37 -17.25 -8.19 -0.18
C GLY A 37 -15.79 -8.29 -0.60
N GLY A 38 -15.43 -9.34 -1.35
CA GLY A 38 -14.08 -9.50 -1.90
C GLY A 38 -13.67 -8.33 -2.79
N MET A 39 -14.54 -7.90 -3.71
CA MET A 39 -14.31 -6.74 -4.58
C MET A 39 -14.16 -5.43 -3.79
N VAL A 40 -15.00 -5.18 -2.78
CA VAL A 40 -14.91 -3.98 -1.93
C VAL A 40 -13.55 -3.92 -1.22
N ILE A 41 -13.12 -5.04 -0.64
CA ILE A 41 -11.82 -5.13 0.04
C ILE A 41 -10.67 -4.91 -0.94
N MET A 42 -10.75 -5.47 -2.16
CA MET A 42 -9.75 -5.21 -3.20
C MET A 42 -9.68 -3.74 -3.60
N VAL A 43 -10.83 -3.06 -3.76
CA VAL A 43 -10.86 -1.62 -4.06
C VAL A 43 -10.23 -0.81 -2.91
N LEU A 44 -10.50 -1.17 -1.66
CA LEU A 44 -9.84 -0.53 -0.52
C LEU A 44 -8.33 -0.76 -0.53
N GLY A 45 -7.87 -1.97 -0.86
CA GLY A 45 -6.46 -2.29 -1.06
C GLY A 45 -5.81 -1.47 -2.19
N PHE A 46 -6.52 -1.26 -3.29
CA PHE A 46 -6.09 -0.40 -4.39
C PHE A 46 -5.89 1.05 -3.92
N VAL A 47 -6.88 1.61 -3.23
CA VAL A 47 -6.85 2.99 -2.75
C VAL A 47 -5.71 3.17 -1.74
N LEU A 48 -5.54 2.25 -0.79
CA LEU A 48 -4.45 2.28 0.18
C LEU A 48 -3.08 2.19 -0.49
N GLY A 49 -2.91 1.28 -1.45
CA GLY A 49 -1.68 1.14 -2.21
C GLY A 49 -1.38 2.39 -3.05
N GLY A 50 -2.39 2.98 -3.68
CA GLY A 50 -2.28 4.22 -4.44
C GLY A 50 -1.89 5.43 -3.58
N ILE A 51 -2.49 5.57 -2.39
CA ILE A 51 -2.10 6.60 -1.41
C ILE A 51 -0.65 6.35 -0.96
N GLY A 52 -0.29 5.10 -0.67
CA GLY A 52 1.07 4.73 -0.33
C GLY A 52 2.08 5.12 -1.42
N PHE A 53 1.75 4.85 -2.68
CA PHE A 53 2.56 5.22 -3.84
C PHE A 53 2.70 6.73 -3.96
N TYR A 54 1.61 7.47 -3.84
CA TYR A 54 1.64 8.94 -3.85
C TYR A 54 2.55 9.49 -2.75
N LEU A 55 2.43 9.01 -1.51
CA LEU A 55 3.26 9.45 -0.39
C LEU A 55 4.73 9.06 -0.53
N ALA A 56 5.01 7.88 -1.06
CA ALA A 56 6.36 7.35 -1.22
C ALA A 56 7.13 8.05 -2.34
N PHE A 57 6.48 8.35 -3.46
CA PHE A 57 7.17 8.74 -4.70
C PHE A 57 6.80 10.13 -5.22
N LEU A 58 5.56 10.61 -4.99
CA LEU A 58 5.06 11.86 -5.58
C LEU A 58 5.11 13.03 -4.58
N LYS A 59 4.71 12.82 -3.33
CA LYS A 59 4.58 13.90 -2.32
C LYS A 59 5.88 14.65 -2.02
N ARG A 60 7.05 14.02 -2.17
CA ARG A 60 8.36 14.68 -1.92
C ARG A 60 8.96 15.35 -3.16
N ARG A 61 8.27 15.34 -4.30
CA ARG A 61 8.70 15.94 -5.58
C ARG A 61 8.03 17.29 -5.86
N THR A 62 7.13 17.73 -5.00
CA THR A 62 6.52 19.08 -4.93
C THR A 62 6.96 19.76 -3.66
#